data_AF-A0A0F9LSI5-F1
#
_entry.id   AF-A0A0F9LSI5-F1
#
_cell.length_a   1.000
_cell.length_b   1.000
_cell.length_c   1.000
_cell.angle_alpha   90.00
_cell.angle_beta   90.00
_cell.angle_gamma   90.00
#
_symmetry.space_group_name_H-M   'P 1'
#
loop_
_entity.id
_entity.type
_entity.pdbx_description
1 polymer ?
#
loop_
_entity_poly.entity_id
_entity_poly.type
_entity_poly.pdbx_seq_one_letter_code
_entity_poly.pdbx_strand_id
1 'polypeptide(L)'
;MSDFPETIYGIESEQYNTFVSAPRWDIGQKMETADGRVYRGTLNGGVALESNVLCQSKIDATMDALTLQTKAAVGDRSIKLTNATTFLSLNEAKGGYVAIWTNADPATEAQVFRIWSNNLTVSGGETTATLVLWPGLKVLEAVTVASGLGSIVINPFSQVIVCPAAATALPVGVSLVNVTADYYCWLQTRGICAVKADDSDTGTVGDRITVGTTDAGSIKDGDQTVTTLVGFSLQATVGDDNSFVVLGLE
;
A
#
# COMPACT_ATOMS: atom_id res chain seq x y z
N MET A 1 10.25 23.83 8.71
CA MET A 1 10.94 23.14 9.81
C MET A 1 10.87 21.67 9.46
N SER A 2 12.01 21.04 9.14
CA SER A 2 12.03 19.71 8.53
C SER A 2 11.66 18.64 9.56
N ASP A 3 10.57 17.93 9.31
CA ASP A 3 10.25 16.70 10.02
C ASP A 3 11.37 15.66 9.79
N PHE A 4 11.63 14.86 10.82
CA PHE A 4 12.64 13.81 10.97
C PHE A 4 12.93 12.96 9.71
N PRO A 5 14.10 12.32 9.56
CA PRO A 5 14.47 11.66 8.31
C PRO A 5 13.44 10.61 7.91
N GLU A 6 12.89 10.74 6.69
CA GLU A 6 11.90 9.83 6.09
C GLU A 6 12.40 8.38 5.97
N THR A 7 13.71 8.17 6.17
CA THR A 7 14.39 6.88 6.01
C THR A 7 15.04 6.44 7.32
N ILE A 8 14.73 5.22 7.75
CA ILE A 8 15.40 4.51 8.84
C ILE A 8 16.62 3.78 8.25
N TYR A 9 17.78 3.92 8.88
CA TYR A 9 18.93 3.08 8.54
C TYR A 9 18.94 1.86 9.47
N GLY A 10 18.56 0.72 8.92
CA GLY A 10 18.37 -0.52 9.65
C GLY A 10 19.66 -1.31 9.83
N ILE A 11 19.73 -2.10 10.90
CA ILE A 11 20.72 -3.18 11.01
C ILE A 11 20.24 -4.40 10.21
N GLU A 12 21.16 -5.27 9.77
CA GLU A 12 20.85 -6.45 8.93
C GLU A 12 19.77 -7.38 9.51
N SER A 13 19.63 -7.42 10.84
CA SER A 13 18.61 -8.26 11.49
C SER A 13 17.22 -7.62 11.52
N GLU A 14 17.11 -6.31 11.35
CA GLU A 14 15.85 -5.57 11.55
C GLU A 14 14.77 -6.01 10.56
N GLN A 15 15.16 -6.30 9.32
CA GLN A 15 14.26 -6.72 8.24
C GLN A 15 13.53 -8.04 8.52
N TYR A 16 14.00 -8.84 9.48
CA TYR A 16 13.39 -10.13 9.84
C TYR A 16 12.44 -10.03 11.04
N ASN A 17 12.31 -8.85 11.65
CA ASN A 17 11.44 -8.65 12.81
C ASN A 17 9.96 -8.55 12.41
N THR A 18 9.09 -9.11 13.25
CA THR A 18 7.63 -8.91 13.20
C THR A 18 7.15 -8.30 14.52
N PHE A 19 6.06 -7.53 14.47
CA PHE A 19 5.52 -6.82 15.64
C PHE A 19 4.01 -7.04 15.76
N VAL A 20 3.53 -7.23 16.98
CA VAL A 20 2.13 -7.63 17.24
C VAL A 20 1.16 -6.46 17.21
N SER A 21 1.48 -5.33 17.84
CA SER A 21 0.49 -4.27 18.09
C SER A 21 0.99 -2.84 17.88
N ALA A 22 2.31 -2.61 17.91
CA ALA A 22 2.88 -1.29 17.67
C ALA A 22 4.30 -1.44 17.07
N PRO A 23 4.49 -1.14 15.78
CA PRO A 23 5.82 -1.00 15.22
C PRO A 23 6.49 0.29 15.74
N ARG A 24 7.81 0.41 15.56
CA ARG A 24 8.60 1.61 15.91
C ARG A 24 8.59 2.70 14.82
N TRP A 25 7.76 2.50 13.81
CA TRP A 25 7.74 3.25 12.55
C TRP A 25 6.30 3.39 12.07
N ASP A 26 6.05 4.36 11.20
CA ASP A 26 4.75 4.50 10.54
C ASP A 26 4.63 3.55 9.35
N ILE A 27 3.42 3.08 9.04
CA ILE A 27 3.16 2.25 7.85
C ILE A 27 3.61 3.00 6.58
N GLY A 28 4.33 2.31 5.71
CA GLY A 28 4.96 2.84 4.49
C GLY A 28 6.30 3.53 4.72
N GLN A 29 6.78 3.66 5.96
CA GLN A 29 8.10 4.25 6.25
C GLN A 29 9.21 3.42 5.61
N LYS A 30 10.19 4.11 5.03
CA LYS A 30 11.31 3.47 4.34
C LYS A 30 12.39 3.05 5.35
N MET A 31 12.92 1.85 5.18
CA MET A 31 14.17 1.44 5.80
C MET A 31 15.18 1.04 4.72
N GLU A 32 16.43 1.43 4.89
CA GLU A 32 17.55 1.07 4.02
C GLU A 32 18.64 0.37 4.85
N THR A 33 19.18 -0.73 4.32
CA THR A 33 20.27 -1.51 4.94
C THR A 33 21.62 -1.16 4.31
N ALA A 34 22.71 -1.60 4.95
CA ALA A 34 24.07 -1.24 4.52
C ALA A 34 24.44 -1.78 3.12
N ASP A 35 23.77 -2.83 2.67
CA ASP A 35 23.92 -3.41 1.33
C ASP A 35 23.01 -2.76 0.26
N GLY A 36 22.27 -1.71 0.61
CA GLY A 36 21.44 -0.93 -0.30
C GLY A 36 20.07 -1.54 -0.62
N ARG A 37 19.66 -2.62 0.07
CA ARG A 37 18.27 -3.09 0.01
C ARG A 37 17.33 -2.12 0.72
N VAL A 38 16.11 -2.02 0.19
CA VAL A 38 15.08 -1.10 0.70
C VAL A 38 13.85 -1.87 1.12
N TYR A 39 13.30 -1.46 2.25
CA TYR A 39 12.14 -2.06 2.90
C TYR A 39 11.08 -1.02 3.20
N ARG A 40 9.82 -1.48 3.26
CA ARG A 40 8.67 -0.66 3.67
C ARG A 40 7.97 -1.29 4.85
N GLY A 41 7.79 -0.48 5.89
CA GLY A 41 7.07 -0.89 7.09
C GLY A 41 5.61 -1.20 6.73
N THR A 42 5.17 -2.42 6.98
CA THR A 42 3.93 -2.96 6.44
C THR A 42 3.06 -3.56 7.53
N LEU A 43 1.74 -3.44 7.41
CA LEU A 43 0.78 -4.19 8.19
C LEU A 43 0.23 -5.33 7.34
N ASN A 44 0.38 -6.57 7.80
CA ASN A 44 -0.26 -7.72 7.17
C ASN A 44 -1.78 -7.67 7.37
N GLY A 45 -2.54 -8.10 6.36
CA GLY A 45 -3.99 -8.27 6.45
C GLY A 45 -4.40 -9.49 7.26
N GLY A 46 -5.67 -9.88 7.12
CA GLY A 46 -6.30 -10.94 7.92
C GLY A 46 -5.86 -12.38 7.60
N VAL A 47 -4.85 -12.58 6.76
CA VAL A 47 -4.30 -13.90 6.38
C VAL A 47 -2.80 -13.89 6.62
N ALA A 48 -2.24 -14.97 7.16
CA ALA A 48 -0.80 -15.07 7.36
C ALA A 48 -0.03 -15.04 6.03
N LEU A 49 1.14 -14.41 6.04
CA LEU A 49 2.09 -14.44 4.92
C LEU A 49 3.12 -15.54 5.16
N GLU A 50 3.49 -16.24 4.10
CA GLU A 50 4.66 -17.11 4.09
C GLU A 50 5.93 -16.30 3.78
N SER A 51 7.11 -16.88 3.91
CA SER A 51 8.36 -16.23 3.49
C SER A 51 8.52 -16.26 1.97
N ASN A 52 9.19 -15.24 1.42
CA ASN A 52 9.55 -15.09 0.00
C ASN A 52 8.36 -15.03 -0.96
N VAL A 53 7.18 -14.63 -0.47
CA VAL A 53 6.01 -14.41 -1.33
C VAL A 53 5.85 -12.93 -1.68
N LEU A 54 5.51 -12.67 -2.94
CA LEU A 54 5.12 -11.35 -3.41
C LEU A 54 3.77 -10.96 -2.80
N CYS A 55 3.70 -9.76 -2.26
CA CYS A 55 2.50 -9.18 -1.68
C CYS A 55 1.97 -8.06 -2.58
N GLN A 56 0.66 -7.82 -2.49
CA GLN A 56 0.00 -6.67 -3.09
C GLN A 56 -0.75 -5.85 -2.05
N SER A 57 -1.05 -4.60 -2.39
CA SER A 57 -1.91 -3.75 -1.57
C SER A 57 -3.30 -4.36 -1.44
N LYS A 58 -4.02 -3.99 -0.38
CA LYS A 58 -5.45 -4.25 -0.29
C LYS A 58 -6.20 -3.59 -1.47
N ILE A 59 -7.28 -4.22 -1.90
CA ILE A 59 -8.21 -3.66 -2.90
C ILE A 59 -9.33 -2.93 -2.17
N ASP A 60 -9.50 -1.64 -2.44
CA ASP A 60 -10.57 -0.83 -1.86
C ASP A 60 -11.28 0.01 -2.93
N ALA A 61 -11.85 -0.67 -3.95
CA ALA A 61 -12.45 -0.06 -5.14
C ALA A 61 -13.73 0.76 -4.88
N THR A 62 -14.24 0.80 -3.66
CA THR A 62 -15.53 1.44 -3.31
C THR A 62 -15.39 2.84 -2.72
N MET A 63 -14.17 3.29 -2.42
CA MET A 63 -13.91 4.60 -1.80
C MET A 63 -13.69 5.71 -2.83
N ASP A 64 -14.48 5.71 -3.89
CA ASP A 64 -14.36 6.65 -5.00
C ASP A 64 -15.59 7.55 -5.12
N ALA A 65 -15.38 8.82 -5.48
CA ALA A 65 -16.42 9.82 -5.73
C ALA A 65 -17.49 9.89 -4.60
N LEU A 66 -17.06 9.77 -3.35
CA LEU A 66 -17.90 9.92 -2.17
C LEU A 66 -18.33 11.38 -2.03
N THR A 67 -19.59 11.62 -1.68
CA THR A 67 -20.11 12.99 -1.50
C THR A 67 -19.58 13.63 -0.22
N LEU A 68 -19.18 14.90 -0.31
CA LEU A 68 -18.90 15.71 0.88
C LEU A 68 -20.19 15.88 1.70
N GLN A 69 -20.13 15.60 3.01
CA GLN A 69 -21.26 15.84 3.90
C GLN A 69 -21.26 17.25 4.50
N THR A 70 -20.07 17.82 4.65
CA THR A 70 -19.89 19.19 5.11
C THR A 70 -18.97 19.91 4.14
N LYS A 71 -19.20 21.21 3.94
CA LYS A 71 -18.31 22.05 3.15
C LYS A 71 -16.90 21.88 3.71
N ALA A 72 -15.92 21.60 2.85
CA ALA A 72 -14.52 21.71 3.20
C ALA A 72 -14.16 23.19 3.09
N ALA A 73 -14.11 23.91 4.22
CA ALA A 73 -13.76 25.32 4.23
C ALA A 73 -12.24 25.51 4.31
N VAL A 74 -11.75 26.63 3.78
CA VAL A 74 -10.32 26.99 3.92
C VAL A 74 -9.95 27.04 5.39
N GLY A 75 -8.87 26.34 5.76
CA GLY A 75 -8.41 26.22 7.13
C GLY A 75 -8.92 24.99 7.87
N ASP A 76 -9.89 24.25 7.33
CA ASP A 76 -10.37 23.01 7.95
C ASP A 76 -9.25 21.97 8.02
N ARG A 77 -9.24 21.24 9.13
CA ARG A 77 -8.28 20.16 9.41
C ARG A 77 -8.93 18.78 9.37
N SER A 78 -10.18 18.71 8.92
CA SER A 78 -10.93 17.47 8.75
C SER A 78 -11.82 17.54 7.53
N ILE A 79 -11.98 16.40 6.85
CA ILE A 79 -12.86 16.23 5.70
C ILE A 79 -13.91 15.18 6.07
N LYS A 80 -15.17 15.40 5.70
CA LYS A 80 -16.28 14.48 5.97
C LYS A 80 -16.90 13.99 4.67
N LEU A 81 -16.81 12.69 4.43
CA LEU A 81 -17.35 12.02 3.25
C LEU A 81 -18.45 11.05 3.65
N THR A 82 -19.46 10.90 2.80
CA THR A 82 -20.50 9.88 2.98
C THR A 82 -19.93 8.50 2.69
N ASN A 83 -20.01 7.58 3.66
CA ASN A 83 -19.54 6.21 3.49
C ASN A 83 -20.62 5.22 3.92
N ALA A 84 -21.61 5.01 3.04
CA ALA A 84 -22.86 4.32 3.36
C ALA A 84 -22.84 2.81 3.10
N THR A 85 -21.96 2.34 2.21
CA THR A 85 -21.95 0.94 1.74
C THR A 85 -20.66 0.19 2.04
N THR A 86 -19.55 0.91 2.21
CA THR A 86 -18.29 0.36 2.71
C THR A 86 -17.95 1.05 4.02
N PHE A 87 -17.51 0.28 5.00
CA PHE A 87 -17.27 0.79 6.35
C PHE A 87 -15.78 0.78 6.62
N LEU A 88 -15.28 1.88 7.19
CA LEU A 88 -13.90 2.00 7.62
C LEU A 88 -13.79 1.60 9.08
N SER A 89 -12.89 0.67 9.36
CA SER A 89 -12.41 0.41 10.71
C SER A 89 -11.70 1.65 11.25
N LEU A 90 -11.63 1.77 12.58
CA LEU A 90 -10.93 2.88 13.22
C LEU A 90 -9.48 2.94 12.73
N ASN A 91 -9.06 4.11 12.22
CA ASN A 91 -7.72 4.37 11.68
C ASN A 91 -7.29 3.50 10.48
N GLU A 92 -8.21 2.81 9.80
CA GLU A 92 -7.90 2.04 8.59
C GLU A 92 -7.28 2.89 7.47
N ALA A 93 -7.73 4.14 7.30
CA ALA A 93 -7.20 5.07 6.29
C ALA A 93 -5.98 5.87 6.76
N LYS A 94 -5.48 5.64 7.98
CA LYS A 94 -4.32 6.36 8.52
C LYS A 94 -3.09 6.16 7.63
N GLY A 95 -2.40 7.25 7.33
CA GLY A 95 -1.21 7.26 6.49
C GLY A 95 -1.50 7.11 4.99
N GLY A 96 -2.76 6.90 4.60
CA GLY A 96 -3.23 7.01 3.22
C GLY A 96 -3.50 8.45 2.81
N TYR A 97 -4.31 8.61 1.76
CA TYR A 97 -4.61 9.91 1.16
C TYR A 97 -6.09 10.09 0.90
N VAL A 98 -6.54 11.35 0.97
CA VAL A 98 -7.85 11.78 0.52
C VAL A 98 -7.68 12.84 -0.55
N ALA A 99 -8.37 12.66 -1.68
CA ALA A 99 -8.57 13.68 -2.68
C ALA A 99 -9.97 14.29 -2.49
N ILE A 100 -10.10 15.60 -2.61
CA ILE A 100 -11.39 16.29 -2.71
C ILE A 100 -11.39 17.22 -3.91
N TRP A 101 -12.54 17.38 -4.56
CA TRP A 101 -12.70 18.27 -5.71
C TRP A 101 -14.17 18.69 -5.87
N THR A 102 -14.36 19.75 -6.66
CA THR A 102 -15.68 20.13 -7.17
C THR A 102 -15.97 19.36 -8.46
N ASN A 103 -17.10 18.67 -8.48
CA ASN A 103 -17.64 17.94 -9.62
C ASN A 103 -18.07 18.92 -10.73
N ALA A 104 -17.14 19.17 -11.63
CA ALA A 104 -17.28 19.98 -12.83
C ALA A 104 -16.56 19.27 -14.00
N ASP A 105 -16.74 19.77 -15.22
CA ASP A 105 -16.03 19.30 -16.40
C ASP A 105 -15.18 20.43 -16.99
N PRO A 106 -13.86 20.49 -16.72
CA PRO A 106 -13.08 19.58 -15.88
C PRO A 106 -13.29 19.83 -14.37
N ALA A 107 -12.90 18.86 -13.54
CA ALA A 107 -12.93 19.01 -12.08
C ALA A 107 -12.11 20.23 -11.64
N THR A 108 -12.63 20.99 -10.68
CA THR A 108 -11.99 22.20 -10.14
C THR A 108 -11.72 22.05 -8.64
N GLU A 109 -10.88 22.92 -8.09
CA GLU A 109 -10.60 22.99 -6.64
C GLU A 109 -10.02 21.69 -6.04
N ALA A 110 -9.36 20.91 -6.90
CA ALA A 110 -8.85 19.59 -6.58
C ALA A 110 -7.63 19.67 -5.66
N GLN A 111 -7.70 18.96 -4.53
CA GLN A 111 -6.66 18.95 -3.51
C GLN A 111 -6.48 17.53 -2.96
N VAL A 112 -5.24 17.16 -2.64
CA VAL A 112 -4.90 15.85 -2.05
C VAL A 112 -4.20 16.06 -0.72
N PHE A 113 -4.63 15.34 0.30
CA PHE A 113 -4.10 15.45 1.66
C PHE A 113 -3.78 14.08 2.23
N ARG A 114 -2.71 14.01 3.05
CA ARG A 114 -2.40 12.82 3.84
C ARG A 114 -3.33 12.73 5.06
N ILE A 115 -3.83 11.53 5.33
CA ILE A 115 -4.77 11.26 6.42
C ILE A 115 -3.99 10.90 7.70
N TRP A 116 -4.29 11.59 8.79
CA TRP A 116 -3.77 11.30 10.13
C TRP A 116 -4.56 10.19 10.83
N SER A 117 -5.88 10.25 10.72
CA SER A 117 -6.81 9.31 11.36
C SER A 117 -8.18 9.37 10.72
N ASN A 118 -8.95 8.29 10.84
CA ASN A 118 -10.38 8.26 10.53
C ASN A 118 -11.16 7.65 11.71
N ASN A 119 -12.42 8.06 11.87
CA ASN A 119 -13.34 7.38 12.77
C ASN A 119 -13.76 6.01 12.23
N LEU A 120 -14.25 5.16 13.13
CA LEU A 120 -15.00 3.96 12.77
C LEU A 120 -16.33 4.38 12.10
N THR A 121 -16.65 3.79 10.95
CA THR A 121 -17.99 3.81 10.37
C THR A 121 -18.59 2.41 10.40
N VAL A 122 -19.91 2.28 10.61
CA VAL A 122 -20.60 0.98 10.71
C VAL A 122 -22.05 1.06 10.26
N SER A 123 -22.60 -0.07 9.79
CA SER A 123 -24.02 -0.19 9.49
C SER A 123 -24.87 0.03 10.74
N GLY A 124 -25.92 0.86 10.63
CA GLY A 124 -26.79 1.21 11.75
C GLY A 124 -26.17 2.14 12.80
N GLY A 125 -24.95 2.65 12.56
CA GLY A 125 -24.26 3.63 13.41
C GLY A 125 -23.79 4.85 12.64
N GLU A 126 -22.57 5.30 12.91
CA GLU A 126 -21.95 6.42 12.18
C GLU A 126 -21.61 5.99 10.75
N THR A 127 -22.15 6.69 9.74
CA THR A 127 -21.93 6.43 8.31
C THR A 127 -21.09 7.53 7.64
N THR A 128 -20.70 8.54 8.42
CA THR A 128 -19.83 9.62 7.97
C THR A 128 -18.37 9.26 8.22
N ALA A 129 -17.58 9.14 7.15
CA ALA A 129 -16.14 9.05 7.26
C ALA A 129 -15.58 10.46 7.54
N THR A 130 -15.23 10.71 8.80
CA THR A 130 -14.49 11.89 9.26
C THR A 130 -13.00 11.59 9.21
N LEU A 131 -12.31 12.21 8.28
CA LEU A 131 -10.87 12.09 8.05
C LEU A 131 -10.18 13.32 8.66
N VAL A 132 -9.28 13.10 9.61
CA VAL A 132 -8.42 14.17 10.16
C VAL A 132 -7.17 14.26 9.29
N LEU A 133 -6.80 15.46 8.87
CA LEU A 133 -5.61 15.70 8.04
C LEU A 133 -4.34 15.66 8.89
N TRP A 134 -3.23 15.28 8.25
CA TRP A 134 -1.90 15.27 8.90
C TRP A 134 -1.61 16.60 9.62
N PRO A 135 -0.94 16.58 10.79
CA PRO A 135 -0.56 17.82 11.48
C PRO A 135 0.13 18.82 10.54
N GLY A 136 -0.33 20.07 10.58
CA GLY A 136 0.15 21.13 9.68
C GLY A 136 -0.61 21.25 8.35
N LEU A 137 -1.35 20.22 7.93
CA LEU A 137 -2.22 20.29 6.76
C LEU A 137 -3.57 20.94 7.11
N LYS A 138 -4.06 21.71 6.14
CA LYS A 138 -5.37 22.35 6.16
C LYS A 138 -5.87 22.49 4.72
N VAL A 139 -7.19 22.51 4.56
CA VAL A 139 -7.83 22.80 3.27
C VAL A 139 -7.42 24.19 2.79
N LEU A 140 -7.01 24.32 1.53
CA LEU A 140 -6.52 25.56 0.91
C LEU A 140 -7.57 26.22 0.02
N GLU A 141 -8.38 25.42 -0.66
CA GLU A 141 -9.49 25.87 -1.50
C GLU A 141 -10.80 25.26 -1.00
N ALA A 142 -11.85 26.08 -0.92
CA ALA A 142 -13.11 25.62 -0.36
C ALA A 142 -13.88 24.76 -1.36
N VAL A 143 -14.33 23.58 -0.95
CA VAL A 143 -15.20 22.69 -1.75
C VAL A 143 -16.58 22.66 -1.12
N THR A 144 -17.61 23.00 -1.90
CA THR A 144 -19.00 23.05 -1.40
C THR A 144 -19.62 21.65 -1.33
N VAL A 145 -20.64 21.47 -0.49
CA VAL A 145 -21.37 20.18 -0.40
C VAL A 145 -22.08 19.82 -1.70
N ALA A 146 -22.71 20.81 -2.35
CA ALA A 146 -23.60 20.56 -3.50
C ALA A 146 -22.88 19.95 -4.71
N SER A 147 -21.59 20.27 -4.87
CA SER A 147 -20.75 19.77 -5.96
C SER A 147 -19.53 18.99 -5.46
N GLY A 148 -19.38 18.80 -4.15
CA GLY A 148 -18.15 18.27 -3.57
C GLY A 148 -18.11 16.75 -3.60
N LEU A 149 -17.05 16.22 -4.19
CA LEU A 149 -16.72 14.80 -4.17
C LEU A 149 -15.35 14.59 -3.54
N GLY A 150 -15.11 13.37 -3.06
CA GLY A 150 -13.80 12.94 -2.59
C GLY A 150 -13.58 11.43 -2.72
N SER A 151 -12.31 11.04 -2.82
CA SER A 151 -11.89 9.64 -2.86
C SER A 151 -10.86 9.39 -1.78
N ILE A 152 -10.89 8.19 -1.19
CA ILE A 152 -9.99 7.76 -0.14
C ILE A 152 -9.13 6.63 -0.70
N VAL A 153 -7.82 6.75 -0.57
CA VAL A 153 -6.87 5.69 -0.87
C VAL A 153 -6.19 5.30 0.44
N ILE A 154 -6.39 4.03 0.85
CA ILE A 154 -5.69 3.46 1.99
C ILE A 154 -4.20 3.31 1.64
N ASN A 155 -3.32 3.42 2.64
CA ASN A 155 -1.90 3.26 2.43
C ASN A 155 -1.62 1.87 1.78
N PRO A 156 -0.89 1.79 0.64
CA PRO A 156 -0.65 0.53 -0.05
C PRO A 156 0.05 -0.55 0.79
N PHE A 157 0.79 -0.14 1.83
CA PHE A 157 1.49 -1.01 2.77
C PHE A 157 0.65 -1.35 4.02
N SER A 158 -0.63 -0.95 4.05
CA SER A 158 -1.56 -1.33 5.12
C SER A 158 -2.44 -2.49 4.66
N GLN A 159 -2.62 -3.48 5.55
CA GLN A 159 -3.44 -4.67 5.31
C GLN A 159 -3.08 -5.40 4.01
N VAL A 160 -1.78 -5.55 3.73
CA VAL A 160 -1.31 -6.24 2.53
C VAL A 160 -1.76 -7.69 2.53
N ILE A 161 -1.88 -8.26 1.33
CA ILE A 161 -2.21 -9.68 1.15
C ILE A 161 -1.18 -10.32 0.24
N VAL A 162 -1.10 -11.66 0.29
CA VAL A 162 -0.39 -12.43 -0.75
C VAL A 162 -0.95 -12.02 -2.11
N CYS A 163 -0.07 -11.67 -3.04
CA CYS A 163 -0.49 -11.31 -4.38
C CYS A 163 -1.18 -12.53 -5.02
N PRO A 164 -2.47 -12.45 -5.40
CA PRO A 164 -3.13 -13.58 -6.03
C PRO A 164 -2.48 -13.87 -7.39
N ALA A 165 -2.68 -15.11 -7.87
CA ALA A 165 -2.39 -15.43 -9.26
C ALA A 165 -3.16 -14.44 -10.16
N ALA A 166 -2.43 -13.69 -10.99
CA ALA A 166 -2.87 -12.44 -11.60
C ALA A 166 -3.25 -11.34 -10.57
N ALA A 167 -2.34 -10.38 -10.41
CA ALA A 167 -2.51 -9.25 -9.50
C ALA A 167 -3.82 -8.49 -9.75
N THR A 168 -4.51 -8.19 -8.67
CA THR A 168 -5.75 -7.40 -8.66
C THR A 168 -5.55 -6.01 -8.05
N ALA A 169 -4.37 -5.78 -7.46
CA ALA A 169 -3.93 -4.51 -6.91
C ALA A 169 -2.44 -4.29 -7.18
N LEU A 170 -1.89 -3.18 -6.67
CA LEU A 170 -0.48 -2.85 -6.81
C LEU A 170 0.39 -3.88 -6.07
N PRO A 171 1.38 -4.53 -6.70
CA PRO A 171 2.40 -5.29 -5.96
C PRO A 171 3.26 -4.34 -5.12
N VAL A 172 3.42 -4.65 -3.83
CA VAL A 172 4.02 -3.72 -2.85
C VAL A 172 5.27 -4.25 -2.16
N GLY A 173 5.72 -5.46 -2.50
CA GLY A 173 6.99 -5.99 -2.00
C GLY A 173 6.94 -7.47 -1.67
N VAL A 174 8.05 -7.98 -1.17
CA VAL A 174 8.23 -9.40 -0.86
C VAL A 174 8.44 -9.58 0.64
N SER A 175 7.74 -10.56 1.20
CA SER A 175 7.89 -10.99 2.59
C SER A 175 9.22 -11.74 2.80
N LEU A 176 9.93 -11.47 3.90
CA LEU A 176 11.21 -12.14 4.19
C LEU A 176 11.08 -13.32 5.16
N VAL A 177 10.00 -13.34 5.94
CA VAL A 177 9.71 -14.31 6.99
C VAL A 177 8.21 -14.60 7.01
N ASN A 178 7.81 -15.67 7.68
CA ASN A 178 6.39 -15.90 7.95
C ASN A 178 5.84 -14.79 8.86
N VAL A 179 4.71 -14.22 8.51
CA VAL A 179 4.05 -13.14 9.26
C VAL A 179 2.65 -13.57 9.64
N THR A 180 2.34 -13.57 10.93
CA THR A 180 0.99 -13.84 11.42
C THR A 180 0.00 -12.78 10.89
N ALA A 181 -1.27 -13.14 10.73
CA ALA A 181 -2.33 -12.19 10.39
C ALA A 181 -2.31 -10.98 11.35
N ASP A 182 -2.57 -9.80 10.81
CA ASP A 182 -2.61 -8.52 11.52
C ASP A 182 -1.31 -8.09 12.21
N TYR A 183 -0.17 -8.74 11.92
CA TYR A 183 1.14 -8.33 12.44
C TYR A 183 1.82 -7.35 11.50
N TYR A 184 2.70 -6.52 12.06
CA TYR A 184 3.56 -5.63 11.32
C TYR A 184 4.86 -6.31 10.94
N CYS A 185 5.35 -6.04 9.75
CA CYS A 185 6.59 -6.60 9.21
C CYS A 185 7.28 -5.61 8.26
N TRP A 186 8.44 -6.02 7.77
CA TRP A 186 9.11 -5.35 6.65
C TRP A 186 8.87 -6.14 5.36
N LEU A 187 8.41 -5.46 4.32
CA LEU A 187 8.46 -5.99 2.96
C LEU A 187 9.65 -5.41 2.23
N GLN A 188 10.40 -6.25 1.54
CA GLN A 188 11.48 -5.79 0.67
C GLN A 188 10.88 -5.25 -0.63
N THR A 189 11.27 -4.05 -1.02
CA THR A 189 10.74 -3.37 -2.22
C THR A 189 11.82 -3.10 -3.26
N ARG A 190 13.09 -3.09 -2.86
CA ARG A 190 14.22 -2.88 -3.76
C ARG A 190 15.44 -3.70 -3.38
N GLY A 191 16.26 -4.02 -4.39
CA GLY A 191 17.52 -4.74 -4.23
C GLY A 191 17.34 -6.24 -4.37
N ILE A 192 18.39 -7.00 -4.03
CA ILE A 192 18.44 -8.45 -4.25
C ILE A 192 17.49 -9.16 -3.28
N CYS A 193 16.54 -9.92 -3.80
CA CYS A 193 15.55 -10.68 -3.03
C CYS A 193 15.38 -12.08 -3.61
N ALA A 194 15.08 -13.06 -2.77
CA ALA A 194 14.56 -14.34 -3.21
C ALA A 194 13.03 -14.28 -3.23
N VAL A 195 12.40 -14.77 -4.30
CA VAL A 195 10.94 -14.78 -4.46
C VAL A 195 10.50 -16.11 -5.05
N LYS A 196 9.36 -16.65 -4.61
CA LYS A 196 8.79 -17.89 -5.17
C LYS A 196 8.58 -17.75 -6.69
N ALA A 197 9.09 -18.69 -7.47
CA ALA A 197 8.80 -18.82 -8.89
C ALA A 197 7.43 -19.47 -9.12
N ASP A 198 6.74 -19.07 -10.18
CA ASP A 198 5.49 -19.67 -10.64
C ASP A 198 5.75 -21.11 -11.14
N ASP A 199 4.93 -22.10 -10.76
CA ASP A 199 5.11 -23.55 -11.04
C ASP A 199 5.48 -23.88 -12.50
N SER A 200 4.98 -23.10 -13.46
CA SER A 200 5.21 -23.33 -14.89
C SER A 200 6.32 -22.47 -15.53
N ASP A 201 7.05 -21.68 -14.74
CA ASP A 201 7.97 -20.68 -15.29
C ASP A 201 9.40 -21.19 -15.48
N THR A 202 10.02 -20.73 -16.57
CA THR A 202 11.42 -21.01 -16.93
C THR A 202 12.11 -19.75 -17.43
N GLY A 203 12.26 -18.76 -16.55
CA GLY A 203 12.97 -17.52 -16.85
C GLY A 203 14.49 -17.70 -16.95
N THR A 204 15.14 -16.85 -17.74
CA THR A 204 16.60 -16.75 -17.84
C THR A 204 17.16 -15.52 -17.12
N VAL A 205 18.48 -15.44 -17.00
CA VAL A 205 19.15 -14.31 -16.32
C VAL A 205 18.93 -13.02 -17.12
N GLY A 206 18.51 -11.97 -16.43
CA GLY A 206 18.29 -10.63 -17.02
C GLY A 206 16.88 -10.42 -17.57
N ASP A 207 16.04 -11.46 -17.56
CA ASP A 207 14.66 -11.35 -17.97
C ASP A 207 13.86 -10.44 -17.03
N ARG A 208 12.85 -9.79 -17.60
CA ARG A 208 11.93 -8.95 -16.83
C ARG A 208 11.04 -9.86 -16.00
N ILE A 209 10.78 -9.48 -14.77
CA ILE A 209 9.94 -10.27 -13.88
C ILE A 209 8.60 -9.56 -13.67
N THR A 210 7.51 -10.33 -13.74
CA THR A 210 6.14 -9.90 -13.46
C THR A 210 5.50 -10.81 -12.41
N VAL A 211 4.26 -10.49 -12.05
CA VAL A 211 3.43 -11.28 -11.15
C VAL A 211 3.09 -12.63 -11.77
N GLY A 212 3.18 -13.70 -10.99
CA GLY A 212 2.78 -15.04 -11.36
C GLY A 212 1.30 -15.15 -11.78
N THR A 213 1.02 -16.17 -12.58
CA THR A 213 -0.29 -16.43 -13.18
C THR A 213 -0.94 -17.72 -12.70
N THR A 214 -0.18 -18.64 -12.10
CA THR A 214 -0.72 -19.91 -11.59
C THR A 214 -0.72 -19.98 -10.07
N ASP A 215 0.35 -19.51 -9.43
CA ASP A 215 0.51 -19.53 -7.97
C ASP A 215 0.36 -18.15 -7.34
N ALA A 216 -0.29 -18.12 -6.17
CA ALA A 216 -0.32 -16.90 -5.37
C ALA A 216 1.07 -16.61 -4.77
N GLY A 217 1.46 -15.35 -4.80
CA GLY A 217 2.71 -14.86 -4.23
C GLY A 217 3.94 -15.17 -5.08
N SER A 218 3.74 -15.74 -6.27
CA SER A 218 4.84 -16.09 -7.16
C SER A 218 5.16 -14.97 -8.15
N ILE A 219 6.32 -15.12 -8.77
CA ILE A 219 6.81 -14.33 -9.89
C ILE A 219 7.03 -15.20 -11.12
N LYS A 220 6.98 -14.58 -12.29
CA LYS A 220 7.29 -15.24 -13.56
C LYS A 220 8.06 -14.32 -14.50
N ASP A 221 8.64 -14.90 -15.55
CA ASP A 221 9.16 -14.14 -16.67
C ASP A 221 8.05 -13.33 -17.35
N GLY A 222 8.38 -12.09 -17.67
CA GLY A 222 7.53 -11.10 -18.26
C GLY A 222 7.87 -10.87 -19.73
N ASP A 223 6.89 -11.13 -20.60
CA ASP A 223 6.96 -10.68 -21.99
C ASP A 223 7.08 -9.14 -22.10
N GLN A 224 7.52 -8.64 -23.25
CA GLN A 224 7.64 -7.20 -23.55
C GLN A 224 6.33 -6.43 -23.41
N THR A 225 5.18 -7.12 -23.36
CA THR A 225 3.84 -6.57 -23.16
C THR A 225 3.43 -6.45 -21.69
N VAL A 226 4.26 -6.90 -20.74
CA VAL A 226 3.98 -6.82 -19.31
C VAL A 226 3.76 -5.37 -18.85
N THR A 227 2.62 -5.15 -18.22
CA THR A 227 2.19 -3.84 -17.69
C THR A 227 2.68 -3.59 -16.27
N THR A 228 3.04 -4.63 -15.52
CA THR A 228 3.49 -4.54 -14.12
C THR A 228 4.86 -5.18 -13.94
N LEU A 229 5.92 -4.35 -13.98
CA LEU A 229 7.28 -4.81 -13.76
C LEU A 229 7.59 -4.91 -12.26
N VAL A 230 8.00 -6.08 -11.79
CA VAL A 230 8.43 -6.32 -10.41
C VAL A 230 9.94 -6.15 -10.25
N GLY A 231 10.71 -6.53 -11.28
CA GLY A 231 12.16 -6.51 -11.22
C GLY A 231 12.81 -7.24 -12.39
N PHE A 232 14.03 -7.72 -12.17
CA PHE A 232 14.81 -8.49 -13.14
C PHE A 232 15.39 -9.75 -12.52
N SER A 233 15.42 -10.84 -13.29
CA SER A 233 15.99 -12.11 -12.82
C SER A 233 17.51 -12.04 -12.71
N LEU A 234 18.07 -12.60 -11.63
CA LEU A 234 19.51 -12.77 -11.44
C LEU A 234 19.99 -14.21 -11.67
N GLN A 235 19.08 -15.16 -11.83
CA GLN A 235 19.41 -16.56 -12.07
C GLN A 235 18.41 -17.21 -13.04
N ALA A 236 18.70 -18.43 -13.49
CA ALA A 236 17.67 -19.22 -14.16
C ALA A 236 16.57 -19.53 -13.14
N THR A 237 15.33 -19.19 -13.49
CA THR A 237 14.15 -19.47 -12.69
C THR A 237 13.66 -20.87 -13.03
N VAL A 238 13.37 -21.67 -12.02
CA VAL A 238 12.72 -22.98 -12.15
C VAL A 238 11.45 -22.91 -11.32
N GLY A 239 10.34 -23.46 -11.85
CA GLY A 239 9.06 -23.51 -11.14
C GLY A 239 9.20 -24.08 -9.73
N ASP A 240 8.40 -23.54 -8.81
CA ASP A 240 8.39 -23.85 -7.37
C ASP A 240 9.66 -23.50 -6.56
N ASP A 241 10.75 -23.08 -7.21
CA ASP A 241 11.98 -22.67 -6.51
C ASP A 241 11.93 -21.21 -6.04
N ASN A 242 12.71 -20.89 -5.02
CA ASN A 242 12.99 -19.50 -4.65
C ASN A 242 14.03 -18.90 -5.61
N SER A 243 13.60 -17.93 -6.41
CA SER A 243 14.40 -17.32 -7.45
C SER A 243 14.95 -15.95 -7.04
N PHE A 244 16.27 -15.75 -7.23
CA PHE A 244 16.91 -14.47 -6.98
C PHE A 244 16.55 -13.44 -8.06
N VAL A 245 16.07 -12.29 -7.62
CA VAL A 245 15.72 -11.15 -8.47
C VAL A 245 16.27 -9.86 -7.87
N VAL A 246 16.47 -8.84 -8.72
CA VAL A 246 16.59 -7.45 -8.26
C VAL A 246 15.22 -6.81 -8.33
N LEU A 247 14.66 -6.46 -7.16
CA LEU A 247 13.39 -5.77 -7.06
C LEU A 247 13.53 -4.29 -7.43
N GLY A 248 12.49 -3.75 -8.06
CA GLY A 248 12.35 -2.34 -8.44
C GLY A 248 10.95 -1.79 -8.16
N LEU A 249 10.35 -2.17 -7.03
CA LEU A 249 9.01 -1.75 -6.62
C LEU A 249 9.13 -0.44 -5.80
N GLU A 250 9.10 0.72 -6.45
CA GLU A 250 9.07 2.05 -5.78
C GLU A 250 8.11 3.02 -6.46
#